data_AF-A0A2S8PK47-F1
#
_entry.id   AF-A0A2S8PK47-F1
#
_cell.length_a   1.000
_cell.length_b   1.000
_cell.length_c   1.000
_cell.angle_alpha   90.00
_cell.angle_beta   90.00
_cell.angle_gamma   90.00
#
_symmetry.space_group_name_H-M   'P 1'
#
loop_
_entity.id
_entity.type
_entity.pdbx_description
1 polymer ?
#
loop_
_entity_poly.entity_id
_entity_poly.type
_entity_poly.pdbx_seq_one_letter_code
_entity_poly.pdbx_strand_id
1 'polypeptide(L)'
;MYLSELWKLYEADKRIQGFSPKTLKAYSLQHKMLMLELGGLVIMGIPLAMLKEYLSKQADQLKPSSLGHRIRFIFRVDDKFVNESYGYAPV
;
A
#
# COMPACT_ATOMS: atom_id res chain seq x y z
N MET A 1 -6.74 -1.04 -12.91
CA MET A 1 -7.17 -0.03 -11.91
C MET A 1 -5.97 0.83 -11.53
N TYR A 2 -6.17 2.15 -11.38
CA TYR A 2 -5.11 3.07 -10.97
C TYR A 2 -4.90 3.04 -9.45
N LEU A 3 -3.68 3.34 -9.01
CA LEU A 3 -3.34 3.40 -7.58
C LEU A 3 -4.22 4.40 -6.82
N SER A 4 -4.70 5.45 -7.50
CA SER A 4 -5.61 6.47 -6.98
C SER A 4 -7.01 5.96 -6.66
N GLU A 5 -7.50 4.94 -7.37
CA GLU A 5 -8.83 4.35 -7.15
C GLU A 5 -8.80 3.26 -6.08
N LEU A 6 -7.62 2.67 -5.84
CA LEU A 6 -7.38 1.59 -4.89
C LEU A 6 -7.85 1.89 -3.47
N TRP A 7 -7.63 3.13 -3.01
CA TRP A 7 -7.90 3.50 -1.62
C TRP A 7 -9.36 3.27 -1.25
N LYS A 8 -10.30 3.56 -2.17
CA LYS A 8 -11.73 3.42 -1.90
C LYS A 8 -12.11 1.97 -1.60
N LEU A 9 -11.60 1.04 -2.39
CA LEU A 9 -11.86 -0.40 -2.22
C LEU A 9 -11.16 -0.93 -0.96
N TYR A 10 -9.89 -0.57 -0.77
CA TYR A 10 -9.13 -0.97 0.40
C TYR A 10 -9.75 -0.45 1.71
N GLU A 11 -10.22 0.81 1.73
CA GLU A 11 -10.88 1.39 2.90
C GLU A 11 -12.20 0.69 3.22
N ALA A 12 -13.01 0.38 2.21
CA ALA A 12 -14.26 -0.35 2.39
C ALA A 12 -14.02 -1.73 3.02
N ASP A 13 -13.06 -2.50 2.51
CA ASP A 13 -12.67 -3.80 3.06
C ASP A 13 -12.22 -3.71 4.52
N LYS A 14 -11.38 -2.72 4.84
CA LYS A 14 -10.84 -2.57 6.19
C LYS A 14 -11.90 -2.09 7.19
N ARG A 15 -12.88 -1.31 6.75
CA ARG A 15 -14.06 -0.99 7.56
C ARG A 15 -14.88 -2.24 7.88
N ILE A 16 -15.11 -3.12 6.90
CA ILE A 16 -15.81 -4.40 7.11
C ILE A 16 -15.04 -5.29 8.10
N GLN A 17 -13.70 -5.29 8.04
CA GLN A 17 -12.83 -6.02 8.99
C GLN A 17 -12.76 -5.38 10.40
N GLY A 18 -13.51 -4.30 10.67
CA GLY A 18 -13.56 -3.67 11.98
C GLY A 18 -12.35 -2.80 12.34
N PHE A 19 -11.61 -2.30 11.36
CA PHE A 19 -10.47 -1.43 11.63
C PHE A 19 -10.92 -0.09 12.24
N SER A 20 -10.20 0.38 13.25
CA SER A 20 -10.50 1.68 13.87
C SER A 20 -10.32 2.86 12.88
N PRO A 21 -11.09 3.95 13.02
CA PRO A 21 -10.90 5.15 12.22
C PRO A 21 -9.49 5.73 12.30
N LYS A 22 -8.83 5.61 13.47
CA LYS A 22 -7.45 6.04 13.68
C LYS A 22 -6.48 5.23 12.82
N THR A 23 -6.68 3.91 12.75
CA THR A 23 -5.86 3.02 11.91
C THR A 23 -6.07 3.33 10.43
N LEU A 24 -7.32 3.53 10.00
CA LEU A 24 -7.64 3.91 8.61
C LEU A 24 -7.00 5.24 8.22
N LYS A 25 -7.01 6.23 9.12
CA LYS A 25 -6.33 7.52 8.91
C LYS A 25 -4.82 7.37 8.74
N ALA A 26 -4.19 6.50 9.53
CA ALA A 26 -2.77 6.22 9.37
C ALA A 26 -2.46 5.53 8.03
N TYR A 27 -3.33 4.62 7.60
CA TYR A 27 -3.17 3.91 6.32
C TYR A 27 -3.41 4.84 5.12
N SER A 28 -4.38 5.76 5.22
CA SER A 28 -4.64 6.75 4.16
C SER A 28 -3.46 7.68 3.95
N LEU A 29 -2.74 8.02 5.02
CA LEU A 29 -1.50 8.78 4.93
C LEU A 29 -0.43 8.00 4.16
N GLN A 30 -0.23 6.72 4.47
CA GLN A 30 0.75 5.89 3.75
C GLN A 30 0.39 5.74 2.27
N HIS A 31 -0.90 5.56 1.96
CA HIS A 31 -1.41 5.51 0.58
C HIS A 31 -1.13 6.81 -0.18
N LYS A 32 -1.44 7.97 0.41
CA LYS A 32 -1.15 9.27 -0.20
C LYS A 32 0.33 9.45 -0.51
N MET A 33 1.20 9.05 0.41
CA MET A 33 2.64 9.15 0.20
C MET A 33 3.15 8.22 -0.90
N LEU A 34 2.52 7.06 -1.09
CA LEU A 34 2.80 6.17 -2.22
C LEU A 34 2.30 6.78 -3.54
N MET A 35 1.11 7.39 -3.54
CA MET A 35 0.56 8.07 -4.72
C MET A 35 1.39 9.25 -5.18
N LEU A 36 2.01 10.01 -4.27
CA LEU A 36 2.85 11.15 -4.65
C LEU A 36 4.04 10.74 -5.52
N GLU A 37 4.56 9.52 -5.34
CA GLU A 37 5.67 9.01 -6.14
C GLU A 37 5.23 8.07 -7.27
N LEU A 38 4.18 7.27 -7.07
CA LEU A 38 3.77 6.19 -7.99
C LEU A 38 2.32 6.32 -8.52
N GLY A 39 1.62 7.40 -8.21
CA GLY A 39 0.16 7.55 -8.43
C GLY A 39 -0.30 7.54 -9.89
N GLY A 40 0.58 7.83 -10.84
CA GLY A 40 0.30 7.76 -12.28
C GLY A 40 0.29 6.33 -12.84
N LEU A 41 0.73 5.34 -12.06
CA LEU A 41 0.87 3.96 -12.52
C LEU A 41 -0.40 3.15 -12.30
N VAL A 42 -0.67 2.25 -13.24
CA VAL A 42 -1.67 1.18 -13.08
C VAL A 42 -1.10 0.19 -12.07
N ILE A 43 -1.91 -0.26 -11.11
CA ILE A 43 -1.47 -1.13 -10.00
C ILE A 43 -0.81 -2.41 -10.51
N MET A 44 -1.39 -3.04 -11.53
CA MET A 44 -0.83 -4.24 -12.16
C MET A 44 0.49 -4.00 -12.89
N GLY A 45 0.89 -2.74 -13.09
CA GLY A 45 2.12 -2.34 -13.74
C GLY A 45 3.19 -1.82 -12.78
N ILE A 46 3.03 -1.95 -11.45
CA ILE A 46 4.08 -1.62 -10.48
C ILE A 46 4.93 -2.88 -10.23
N PRO A 47 6.12 -3.02 -10.83
CA PRO A 47 7.00 -4.13 -10.57
C PRO A 47 7.60 -3.99 -9.18
N LEU A 48 7.89 -5.12 -8.54
CA LEU A 48 8.53 -5.20 -7.22
C LEU A 48 9.84 -4.37 -7.15
N ALA A 49 10.57 -4.26 -8.26
CA ALA A 49 11.77 -3.42 -8.36
C ALA A 49 11.49 -1.94 -8.05
N MET A 50 10.39 -1.38 -8.59
CA MET A 50 10.01 0.01 -8.30
C MET A 50 9.61 0.20 -6.83
N LEU A 51 8.94 -0.78 -6.23
CA LEU A 51 8.62 -0.74 -4.79
C LEU A 51 9.88 -0.78 -3.93
N LYS A 52 10.88 -1.57 -4.31
CA LYS A 52 12.17 -1.63 -3.60
C LYS A 52 12.93 -0.32 -3.74
N GLU A 53 13.02 0.25 -4.94
CA GLU A 53 13.66 1.56 -5.15
C GLU A 53 12.97 2.66 -4.35
N TYR A 54 11.63 2.68 -4.34
CA TYR A 54 10.86 3.59 -3.53
C TYR A 54 11.19 3.46 -2.04
N LEU A 55 11.19 2.23 -1.51
CA LEU A 55 11.51 1.97 -0.12
C LEU A 55 12.95 2.33 0.25
N SER A 56 13.92 2.10 -0.66
CA SER A 56 15.31 2.51 -0.47
C SER A 56 15.44 4.03 -0.34
N LYS A 57 14.81 4.81 -1.24
CA LYS A 57 14.80 6.28 -1.14
C LYS A 57 14.20 6.78 0.17
N GLN A 58 13.11 6.14 0.62
CA GLN A 58 12.43 6.49 1.86
C GLN A 58 13.23 6.07 3.10
N ALA A 59 14.07 5.04 3.01
CA ALA A 59 14.90 4.58 4.12
C ALA A 59 15.98 5.60 4.53
N ASP A 60 16.49 6.38 3.57
CA ASP A 60 17.48 7.43 3.83
C ASP A 60 16.87 8.63 4.59
N GLN A 61 15.56 8.83 4.48
CA GLN A 61 14.85 10.01 5.01
C GLN A 61 13.99 9.71 6.24
N LEU A 62 13.59 8.46 6.44
CA LEU A 62 12.65 8.06 7.49
C LEU A 62 13.35 7.33 8.64
N LYS A 63 12.88 7.62 9.85
CA LYS A 63 13.20 6.80 11.02
C LYS A 63 12.75 5.35 10.78
N PRO A 64 13.48 4.34 11.32
CA PRO A 64 13.16 2.93 11.13
C PRO A 64 11.70 2.56 11.46
N SER A 65 11.12 3.17 12.50
CA SER A 65 9.72 2.94 12.89
C SER A 65 8.71 3.47 11.86
N SER A 66 8.98 4.61 11.23
CA SER A 66 8.15 5.17 10.16
C SER A 66 8.28 4.35 8.87
N LEU A 67 9.51 3.93 8.54
CA LEU A 67 9.77 3.04 7.41
C LEU A 67 9.04 1.70 7.58
N GLY A 68 9.08 1.11 8.78
CA GLY A 68 8.37 -0.12 9.10
C GLY A 68 6.85 -0.02 8.87
N HIS A 69 6.24 1.12 9.19
CA HIS A 69 4.82 1.35 8.89
C HIS A 69 4.55 1.41 7.38
N ARG A 70 5.45 2.05 6.61
CA ARG A 70 5.34 2.17 5.15
C ARG A 70 5.47 0.81 4.47
N ILE A 71 6.47 0.03 4.87
CA ILE A 71 6.68 -1.36 4.41
C ILE A 71 5.43 -2.20 4.69
N ARG A 72 4.95 -2.18 5.93
CA ARG A 72 3.77 -2.96 6.34
C ARG A 72 2.51 -2.57 5.56
N PHE A 73 2.36 -1.30 5.21
CA PHE A 73 1.26 -0.84 4.37
C PHE A 73 1.38 -1.39 2.95
N ILE A 74 2.55 -1.25 2.30
CA ILE A 74 2.78 -1.74 0.93
C ILE A 74 2.50 -3.24 0.83
N PHE A 75 3.08 -4.05 1.73
CA PHE A 75 2.85 -5.50 1.70
C PHE A 75 1.40 -5.89 2.00
N ARG A 76 0.68 -5.14 2.85
CA ARG A 76 -0.74 -5.39 3.12
C ARG A 76 -1.62 -5.12 1.90
N VAL A 77 -1.27 -4.11 1.14
CA VAL A 77 -1.96 -3.75 -0.11
C VAL A 77 -1.60 -4.80 -1.17
N ASP A 78 -0.31 -5.06 -1.38
CA ASP A 78 0.17 -6.01 -2.37
C ASP A 78 -0.42 -7.42 -2.17
N ASP A 79 -0.33 -7.99 -0.96
CA ASP A 79 -0.89 -9.31 -0.65
C ASP A 79 -2.39 -9.40 -0.96
N LYS A 80 -3.18 -8.41 -0.52
CA LYS A 80 -4.63 -8.43 -0.72
C LYS A 80 -4.99 -8.27 -2.20
N PHE A 81 -4.31 -7.40 -2.95
CA PHE A 81 -4.67 -7.10 -4.33
C PHE A 81 -4.04 -8.03 -5.36
N VAL A 82 -2.84 -8.55 -5.12
CA VAL A 82 -2.22 -9.60 -5.94
C VAL A 82 -2.99 -10.90 -5.78
N ASN A 83 -3.37 -11.29 -4.55
CA ASN A 83 -4.14 -12.52 -4.33
C ASN A 83 -5.56 -12.44 -4.94
N GLU A 84 -6.22 -11.29 -4.87
CA GLU A 84 -7.56 -11.09 -5.46
C GLU A 84 -7.52 -10.99 -7.00
N SER A 85 -6.39 -10.56 -7.59
CA SER A 85 -6.22 -10.45 -9.05
C SER A 85 -5.65 -11.71 -9.71
N TYR A 86 -4.88 -12.53 -8.97
CA TYR A 86 -4.21 -13.72 -9.50
C TYR A 86 -4.64 -15.04 -8.84
N GLY A 87 -5.58 -15.03 -7.88
CA GLY A 87 -6.12 -16.24 -7.27
C GLY A 87 -5.11 -17.04 -6.45
N TYR A 88 -4.02 -16.42 -5.98
CA TYR A 88 -3.09 -17.09 -5.07
C TYR A 88 -3.63 -17.01 -3.64
N ALA A 89 -3.86 -18.17 -3.03
CA ALA A 89 -4.20 -18.27 -1.61
C ALA A 89 -2.93 -18.06 -0.77
N PRO A 90 -2.96 -17.25 0.31
CA PRO A 90 -1.82 -17.15 1.21
C PRO A 90 -1.63 -18.50 1.92
N VAL A 91 -0.40 -19.00 1.91
CA VAL A 91 0.06 -20.21 2.61
C VAL A 91 0.13 -19.96 4.12
#